data_AF-A0A955ZD83-F1
#
_entry.id   AF-A0A955ZD83-F1
#
_cell.length_a   1.000
_cell.length_b   1.000
_cell.length_c   1.000
_cell.angle_alpha   90.00
_cell.angle_beta   90.00
_cell.angle_gamma   90.00
#
_symmetry.space_group_name_H-M   'P 1'
#
loop_
_entity.id
_entity.type
_entity.pdbx_description
1 polymer ?
#
loop_
_entity_poly.entity_id
_entity_poly.type
_entity_poly.pdbx_seq_one_letter_code
_entity_poly.pdbx_strand_id
1 'polypeptide(L)'
;AKWGRVTILSPRASTHGYAYLDTLAHELTHLAISQHSREGAPLWLHEGLAKREEVRWRPPGPFDAKPDPDAIVARGRELHLDIPLDKLGPSIAMLPSADAAMVAFAEVTSFVRLLAETSGPDVIGKLLVALRTAPSAGEALRAVTGQDLTGWDAKWRADLAKKPSAPLPALFGLGPPPQGMADARDRHRLAELLVGRSHAKEALLELAKVPRDHFLDPSLRYVEARAHEAAGAPAEAAAAIGEPTEWLTGFGPCWAVQGRLSVASDPKKSASAFAEARAHAPFSFEAACESRPGTPPTTRSALCEAATARDEPDVGR
;
A
#
# COMPACT_ATOMS: atom_id res chain seq x y z
N ALA A 1 10.63 -15.78 -0.39
CA ALA A 1 10.39 -17.21 -0.05
C ALA A 1 11.59 -18.15 -0.26
N LYS A 2 12.82 -17.75 0.10
CA LYS A 2 13.99 -18.66 0.06
C LYS A 2 13.71 -19.83 1.02
N TRP A 3 13.89 -21.07 0.56
CA TRP A 3 13.66 -22.31 1.34
C TRP A 3 12.20 -22.76 1.51
N GLY A 4 11.28 -22.31 0.65
CA GLY A 4 9.89 -22.77 0.69
C GLY A 4 9.11 -22.27 1.91
N ARG A 5 9.50 -21.11 2.45
CA ARG A 5 8.85 -20.47 3.60
C ARG A 5 8.33 -19.09 3.24
N VAL A 6 7.20 -18.73 3.83
CA VAL A 6 6.66 -17.38 3.85
C VAL A 6 7.00 -16.76 5.19
N THR A 7 7.56 -15.55 5.17
CA THR A 7 7.81 -14.74 6.36
C THR A 7 6.94 -13.51 6.26
N ILE A 8 6.16 -13.23 7.29
CA ILE A 8 5.34 -12.03 7.37
C ILE A 8 5.51 -11.40 8.76
N LEU A 9 5.51 -10.07 8.81
CA LEU A 9 5.36 -9.37 10.07
C LEU A 9 3.96 -9.68 10.63
N SER A 10 3.83 -9.78 11.96
CA SER A 10 2.49 -9.90 12.53
C SER A 10 1.74 -8.58 12.31
N PRO A 11 0.43 -8.59 11.97
CA PRO A 11 -0.38 -7.37 11.96
C PRO A 11 -0.42 -6.65 13.32
N ARG A 12 0.00 -7.33 14.39
CA ARG A 12 0.15 -6.74 15.73
C ARG A 12 1.35 -5.81 15.86
N ALA A 13 2.36 -5.95 15.00
CA ALA A 13 3.64 -5.24 15.12
C ALA A 13 3.58 -3.80 14.64
N SER A 14 2.64 -3.45 13.76
CA SER A 14 2.43 -2.07 13.28
C SER A 14 1.42 -1.36 14.19
N THR A 15 1.75 -0.14 14.62
CA THR A 15 0.84 0.72 15.41
C THR A 15 -0.33 1.23 14.60
N HIS A 16 -0.15 1.45 13.30
CA HIS A 16 -1.18 1.99 12.40
C HIS A 16 -1.68 0.98 11.36
N GLY A 17 -1.31 -0.29 11.52
CA GLY A 17 -1.60 -1.34 10.56
C GLY A 17 -0.80 -1.24 9.27
N TYR A 18 -1.08 -2.15 8.35
CA TYR A 18 -0.62 -2.17 6.95
C TYR A 18 -1.50 -3.19 6.21
N ALA A 19 -1.56 -3.17 4.88
CA ALA A 19 -2.38 -4.09 4.08
C ALA A 19 -1.84 -5.54 4.14
N TYR A 20 -1.95 -6.20 5.29
CA TYR A 20 -1.25 -7.45 5.57
C TYR A 20 -1.78 -8.64 4.77
N LEU A 21 -3.05 -8.62 4.36
CA LEU A 21 -3.61 -9.65 3.49
C LEU A 21 -3.00 -9.55 2.09
N ASP A 22 -2.82 -8.34 1.58
CA ASP A 22 -2.13 -8.09 0.31
C ASP A 22 -0.65 -8.48 0.42
N THR A 23 0.02 -8.12 1.53
CA THR A 23 1.39 -8.60 1.82
C THR A 23 1.48 -10.12 1.89
N LEU A 24 0.48 -10.79 2.48
CA LEU A 24 0.45 -12.25 2.53
C LEU A 24 0.29 -12.85 1.12
N ALA A 25 -0.58 -12.29 0.28
CA ALA A 25 -0.73 -12.69 -1.11
C ALA A 25 0.57 -12.51 -1.91
N HIS A 26 1.27 -11.39 -1.69
CA HIS A 26 2.59 -11.13 -2.24
C HIS A 26 3.59 -12.24 -1.88
N GLU A 27 3.73 -12.55 -0.58
CA GLU A 27 4.68 -13.56 -0.12
C GLU A 27 4.32 -14.99 -0.55
N LEU A 28 3.02 -15.33 -0.56
CA LEU A 28 2.54 -16.61 -1.09
C LEU A 28 2.84 -16.75 -2.59
N THR A 29 2.81 -15.64 -3.33
CA THR A 29 3.16 -15.63 -4.75
C THR A 29 4.63 -15.97 -4.96
N HIS A 30 5.54 -15.46 -4.14
CA HIS A 30 6.93 -15.90 -4.20
C HIS A 30 7.08 -17.40 -3.98
N LEU A 31 6.33 -17.99 -3.04
CA LEU A 31 6.35 -19.44 -2.82
C LEU A 31 5.86 -20.20 -4.07
N ALA A 32 4.77 -19.75 -4.67
CA ALA A 32 4.24 -20.35 -5.90
C ALA A 32 5.26 -20.26 -7.06
N ILE A 33 5.93 -19.12 -7.23
CA ILE A 33 6.97 -18.91 -8.26
C ILE A 33 8.14 -19.86 -8.03
N SER A 34 8.67 -19.93 -6.81
CA SER A 34 9.79 -20.82 -6.46
C SER A 34 9.46 -22.28 -6.76
N GLN A 35 8.26 -22.74 -6.40
CA GLN A 35 7.82 -24.12 -6.65
C GLN A 35 7.67 -24.42 -8.15
N HIS A 36 7.03 -23.53 -8.91
CA HIS A 36 6.75 -23.77 -10.33
C HIS A 36 7.99 -23.62 -11.21
N SER A 37 8.93 -22.74 -10.84
CA SER A 37 10.18 -22.52 -11.56
C SER A 37 11.35 -23.36 -11.07
N ARG A 38 11.19 -24.15 -9.99
CA ARG A 38 12.27 -24.88 -9.30
C ARG A 38 13.44 -23.96 -8.90
N GLU A 39 13.11 -22.82 -8.29
CA GLU A 39 14.05 -21.75 -7.91
C GLU A 39 14.82 -21.14 -9.10
N GLY A 40 14.35 -21.36 -10.35
CA GLY A 40 14.98 -20.84 -11.56
C GLY A 40 14.53 -19.42 -11.94
N ALA A 41 13.50 -18.88 -11.30
CA ALA A 41 13.00 -17.53 -11.61
C ALA A 41 13.97 -16.43 -11.12
N PRO A 42 14.24 -15.40 -11.95
CA PRO A 42 15.07 -14.27 -11.55
C PRO A 42 14.30 -13.30 -10.64
N LEU A 43 15.03 -12.44 -9.92
CA LEU A 43 14.45 -11.50 -8.96
C LEU A 43 13.36 -10.60 -9.57
N TRP A 44 13.60 -10.03 -10.76
CA TRP A 44 12.60 -9.16 -11.41
C TRP A 44 11.26 -9.88 -11.64
N LEU A 45 11.29 -11.18 -11.93
CA LEU A 45 10.08 -11.97 -12.15
C LEU A 45 9.40 -12.31 -10.83
N HIS A 46 10.18 -12.61 -9.78
CA HIS A 46 9.66 -12.81 -8.43
C HIS A 46 8.88 -11.59 -7.94
N GLU A 47 9.51 -10.42 -7.98
CA GLU A 47 8.94 -9.18 -7.45
C GLU A 47 7.80 -8.66 -8.33
N GLY A 48 7.98 -8.65 -9.66
CA GLY A 48 6.96 -8.16 -10.58
C GLY A 48 5.68 -9.01 -10.57
N LEU A 49 5.81 -10.34 -10.47
CA LEU A 49 4.64 -11.21 -10.31
C LEU A 49 4.02 -11.10 -8.92
N ALA A 50 4.81 -11.02 -7.85
CA ALA A 50 4.28 -10.86 -6.51
C ALA A 50 3.49 -9.55 -6.38
N LYS A 51 4.00 -8.42 -6.90
CA LYS A 51 3.27 -7.15 -7.00
C LYS A 51 2.00 -7.26 -7.85
N ARG A 52 2.02 -8.04 -8.94
CA ARG A 52 0.84 -8.26 -9.77
C ARG A 52 -0.25 -9.05 -9.06
N GLU A 53 0.10 -10.09 -8.30
CA GLU A 53 -0.86 -10.95 -7.60
C GLU A 53 -1.33 -10.38 -6.26
N GLU A 54 -0.58 -9.44 -5.67
CA GLU A 54 -0.82 -8.79 -4.38
C GLU A 54 -2.26 -8.35 -4.16
N VAL A 55 -2.94 -7.86 -5.21
CA VAL A 55 -4.33 -7.35 -5.14
C VAL A 55 -5.36 -8.20 -5.89
N ARG A 56 -4.93 -9.19 -6.70
CA ARG A 56 -5.81 -9.95 -7.61
C ARG A 56 -6.71 -10.97 -6.93
N TRP A 57 -6.46 -11.26 -5.65
CA TRP A 57 -7.25 -12.20 -4.85
C TRP A 57 -8.59 -11.60 -4.38
N ARG A 58 -8.76 -10.27 -4.50
CA ARG A 58 -9.94 -9.52 -4.08
C ARG A 58 -10.46 -8.61 -5.19
N PRO A 59 -11.69 -8.05 -5.07
CA PRO A 59 -12.15 -7.00 -5.96
C PRO A 59 -11.19 -5.78 -5.96
N PRO A 60 -11.08 -5.05 -7.09
CA PRO A 60 -10.24 -3.86 -7.17
C PRO A 60 -10.63 -2.79 -6.15
N GLY A 61 -9.64 -2.31 -5.41
CA GLY A 61 -9.75 -1.23 -4.44
C GLY A 61 -9.29 0.13 -5.01
N PRO A 62 -9.59 1.24 -4.30
CA PRO A 62 -9.30 2.60 -4.78
C PRO A 62 -7.80 2.95 -4.85
N PHE A 63 -6.95 2.13 -4.22
CA PHE A 63 -5.50 2.35 -4.13
C PHE A 63 -4.68 1.42 -5.03
N ASP A 64 -5.28 0.39 -5.62
CA ASP A 64 -4.55 -0.67 -6.33
C ASP A 64 -3.78 -0.16 -7.57
N ALA A 65 -4.21 0.96 -8.13
CA ALA A 65 -3.58 1.62 -9.27
C ALA A 65 -2.76 2.88 -8.87
N LYS A 66 -2.50 3.09 -7.58
CA LYS A 66 -1.87 4.30 -7.05
C LYS A 66 -0.61 4.00 -6.22
N PRO A 67 0.48 4.74 -6.42
CA PRO A 67 0.76 5.56 -7.61
C PRO A 67 0.90 4.64 -8.84
N ASP A 68 0.74 5.19 -10.06
CA ASP A 68 1.00 4.39 -11.26
C ASP A 68 2.49 4.02 -11.30
N PRO A 69 2.85 2.72 -11.37
CA PRO A 69 4.23 2.29 -11.52
C PRO A 69 4.94 2.97 -12.69
N ASP A 70 4.25 3.24 -13.81
CA ASP A 70 4.88 3.85 -14.99
C ASP A 70 5.32 5.29 -14.71
N ALA A 71 4.56 6.02 -13.88
CA ALA A 71 4.91 7.37 -13.45
C ALA A 71 6.14 7.36 -12.51
N ILE A 72 6.23 6.39 -11.60
CA ILE A 72 7.43 6.18 -10.78
C ILE A 72 8.64 5.88 -11.65
N VAL A 73 8.51 4.99 -12.64
CA VAL A 73 9.61 4.64 -13.56
C VAL A 73 10.06 5.87 -14.35
N ALA A 74 9.12 6.64 -14.90
CA ALA A 74 9.44 7.87 -15.61
C ALA A 74 10.23 8.85 -14.71
N ARG A 75 9.77 9.05 -13.47
CA ARG A 75 10.47 9.90 -12.50
C ARG A 75 11.84 9.36 -12.09
N GLY A 76 11.95 8.05 -11.88
CA GLY A 76 13.21 7.38 -11.57
C GLY A 76 14.27 7.60 -12.65
N ARG A 77 13.87 7.55 -13.93
CA ARG A 77 14.75 7.81 -15.07
C ARG A 77 15.22 9.25 -15.14
N GLU A 78 14.35 10.22 -14.83
CA GLU A 78 14.75 11.64 -14.72
C GLU A 78 15.80 11.86 -13.63
N LEU A 79 15.76 11.07 -12.57
CA LEU A 79 16.67 11.13 -11.44
C LEU A 79 17.88 10.19 -11.58
N HIS A 80 18.01 9.45 -12.69
CA HIS A 80 19.06 8.44 -12.91
C HIS A 80 19.12 7.36 -11.82
N LEU A 81 17.94 6.91 -11.37
CA LEU A 81 17.77 5.84 -10.38
C LEU A 81 17.40 4.49 -10.99
N ASP A 82 17.25 4.40 -12.31
CA ASP A 82 16.89 3.16 -12.99
C ASP A 82 18.04 2.14 -12.98
N ILE A 83 17.70 0.86 -12.81
CA ILE A 83 18.66 -0.25 -12.76
C ILE A 83 18.23 -1.30 -13.79
N PRO A 84 19.14 -1.85 -14.59
CA PRO A 84 18.78 -2.94 -15.50
C PRO A 84 18.12 -4.10 -14.74
N LEU A 85 17.05 -4.66 -15.29
CA LEU A 85 16.24 -5.71 -14.62
C LEU A 85 17.07 -6.96 -14.25
N ASP A 86 18.15 -7.26 -14.97
CA ASP A 86 19.08 -8.36 -14.70
C ASP A 86 20.21 -7.98 -13.72
N LYS A 87 20.24 -6.75 -13.23
CA LYS A 87 21.26 -6.20 -12.33
C LYS A 87 20.70 -5.76 -10.96
N LEU A 88 19.45 -6.10 -10.65
CA LEU A 88 18.83 -5.85 -9.34
C LEU A 88 19.55 -6.54 -8.16
N GLY A 89 20.42 -7.50 -8.44
CA GLY A 89 21.18 -8.23 -7.43
C GLY A 89 20.32 -9.27 -6.68
N PRO A 90 20.68 -9.61 -5.43
CA PRO A 90 20.00 -10.67 -4.68
C PRO A 90 18.71 -10.23 -3.98
N SER A 91 18.49 -8.92 -3.81
CA SER A 91 17.31 -8.35 -3.15
C SER A 91 17.17 -6.86 -3.45
N ILE A 92 15.96 -6.39 -3.73
CA ILE A 92 15.66 -4.95 -3.89
C ILE A 92 15.95 -4.18 -2.59
N ALA A 93 15.78 -4.81 -1.42
CA ALA A 93 16.06 -4.18 -0.13
C ALA A 93 17.55 -3.89 0.12
N MET A 94 18.45 -4.41 -0.70
CA MET A 94 19.90 -4.13 -0.63
C MET A 94 20.33 -2.99 -1.56
N LEU A 95 19.40 -2.34 -2.27
CA LEU A 95 19.70 -1.21 -3.11
C LEU A 95 20.14 0.02 -2.28
N PRO A 96 20.91 0.96 -2.87
CA PRO A 96 21.60 2.02 -2.12
C PRO A 96 20.68 3.00 -1.37
N SER A 97 19.40 3.10 -1.75
CA SER A 97 18.44 4.01 -1.13
C SER A 97 17.01 3.50 -1.24
N ALA A 98 16.12 4.04 -0.41
CA ALA A 98 14.68 3.78 -0.49
C ALA A 98 14.09 4.24 -1.83
N ASP A 99 14.56 5.36 -2.37
CA ASP A 99 14.15 5.87 -3.68
C ASP A 99 14.54 4.88 -4.80
N ALA A 100 15.76 4.33 -4.78
CA ALA A 100 16.19 3.31 -5.74
C ALA A 100 15.36 2.02 -5.61
N ALA A 101 15.04 1.60 -4.39
CA ALA A 101 14.17 0.45 -4.15
C ALA A 101 12.76 0.68 -4.69
N MET A 102 12.18 1.85 -4.49
CA MET A 102 10.86 2.19 -5.00
C MET A 102 10.82 2.21 -6.53
N VAL A 103 11.84 2.77 -7.18
CA VAL A 103 11.97 2.74 -8.65
C VAL A 103 12.08 1.31 -9.14
N ALA A 104 12.96 0.48 -8.56
CA ALA A 104 13.11 -0.91 -8.94
C ALA A 104 11.80 -1.72 -8.82
N PHE A 105 11.05 -1.55 -7.73
CA PHE A 105 9.73 -2.18 -7.59
C PHE A 105 8.74 -1.72 -8.68
N ALA A 106 8.76 -0.44 -9.04
CA ALA A 106 7.92 0.07 -10.10
C ALA A 106 8.32 -0.46 -11.48
N GLU A 107 9.63 -0.58 -11.76
CA GLU A 107 10.16 -1.14 -13.01
C GLU A 107 9.70 -2.58 -13.21
N VAL A 108 9.90 -3.45 -12.21
CA VAL A 108 9.50 -4.87 -12.31
C VAL A 108 7.99 -5.04 -12.42
N THR A 109 7.21 -4.21 -11.71
CA THR A 109 5.74 -4.22 -11.77
C THR A 109 5.26 -3.80 -13.16
N SER A 110 5.79 -2.69 -13.68
CA SER A 110 5.47 -2.15 -15.00
C SER A 110 5.85 -3.13 -16.12
N PHE A 111 7.06 -3.70 -16.05
CA PHE A 111 7.56 -4.65 -17.02
C PHE A 111 6.71 -5.93 -17.08
N VAL A 112 6.44 -6.55 -15.93
CA VAL A 112 5.64 -7.78 -15.86
C VAL A 112 4.20 -7.53 -16.28
N ARG A 113 3.62 -6.36 -15.96
CA ARG A 113 2.30 -5.95 -16.45
C ARG A 113 2.25 -5.96 -17.98
N LEU A 114 3.20 -5.28 -18.64
CA LEU A 114 3.27 -5.26 -20.10
C LEU A 114 3.46 -6.66 -20.71
N LEU A 115 4.35 -7.46 -20.13
CA LEU A 115 4.61 -8.83 -20.58
C LEU A 115 3.33 -9.68 -20.55
N ALA A 116 2.60 -9.63 -19.43
CA ALA A 116 1.36 -10.38 -19.23
C ALA A 116 0.23 -9.91 -20.15
N GLU A 117 0.07 -8.60 -20.32
CA GLU A 117 -1.00 -8.02 -21.15
C GLU A 117 -0.77 -8.25 -22.64
N THR A 118 0.48 -8.22 -23.10
CA THR A 118 0.79 -8.30 -24.54
C THR A 118 1.03 -9.71 -25.06
N SER A 119 1.26 -10.70 -24.19
CA SER A 119 1.60 -12.08 -24.60
C SER A 119 0.48 -13.09 -24.36
N GLY A 120 -0.68 -12.65 -23.88
CA GLY A 120 -1.84 -13.50 -23.60
C GLY A 120 -1.81 -14.18 -22.22
N PRO A 121 -2.94 -14.79 -21.81
CA PRO A 121 -3.18 -15.19 -20.42
C PRO A 121 -2.25 -16.28 -19.87
N ASP A 122 -1.71 -17.15 -20.74
CA ASP A 122 -0.91 -18.31 -20.31
C ASP A 122 0.60 -18.03 -20.24
N VAL A 123 1.05 -16.84 -20.66
CA VAL A 123 2.49 -16.55 -20.82
C VAL A 123 3.27 -16.77 -19.53
N ILE A 124 2.71 -16.35 -18.39
CA ILE A 124 3.36 -16.45 -17.09
C ILE A 124 3.53 -17.91 -16.69
N GLY A 125 2.46 -18.72 -16.81
CA GLY A 125 2.53 -20.16 -16.50
C GLY A 125 3.56 -20.87 -17.37
N LYS A 126 3.57 -20.58 -18.68
CA LYS A 126 4.55 -21.14 -19.63
C LYS A 126 5.98 -20.72 -19.28
N LEU A 127 6.20 -19.46 -18.92
CA LEU A 127 7.50 -18.94 -18.51
C LEU A 127 8.02 -19.63 -17.24
N LEU A 128 7.17 -19.75 -16.21
CA LEU A 128 7.54 -20.46 -14.97
C LEU A 128 7.91 -21.92 -15.24
N VAL A 129 7.18 -22.61 -16.13
CA VAL A 129 7.52 -23.99 -16.51
C VAL A 129 8.84 -24.05 -17.30
N ALA A 130 9.06 -23.15 -18.26
CA ALA A 130 10.29 -23.11 -19.04
C ALA A 130 11.53 -22.86 -18.16
N LEU A 131 11.41 -22.04 -17.11
CA LEU A 131 12.48 -21.74 -16.15
C LEU A 131 12.97 -22.96 -15.35
N ARG A 132 12.20 -24.05 -15.31
CA ARG A 132 12.59 -25.29 -14.61
C ARG A 132 13.83 -25.95 -15.19
N THR A 133 14.11 -25.72 -16.47
CA THR A 133 15.18 -26.41 -17.22
C THR A 133 15.99 -25.49 -18.12
N ALA A 134 15.54 -24.25 -18.36
CA ALA A 134 16.25 -23.31 -19.19
C ALA A 134 17.62 -22.94 -18.56
N PRO A 135 18.68 -22.81 -19.36
CA PRO A 135 19.99 -22.36 -18.87
C PRO A 135 19.99 -20.94 -18.28
N SER A 136 19.09 -20.09 -18.75
CA SER A 136 18.93 -18.73 -18.27
C SER A 136 17.49 -18.22 -18.39
N ALA A 137 17.14 -17.18 -17.64
CA ALA A 137 15.84 -16.54 -17.74
C ALA A 137 15.59 -15.91 -19.13
N GLY A 138 16.64 -15.39 -19.78
CA GLY A 138 16.55 -14.86 -21.13
C GLY A 138 16.20 -15.94 -22.17
N GLU A 139 16.78 -17.14 -22.04
CA GLU A 139 16.44 -18.28 -22.91
C GLU A 139 15.03 -18.80 -22.66
N ALA A 140 14.59 -18.89 -21.39
CA ALA A 140 13.21 -19.24 -21.06
C ALA A 140 12.21 -18.25 -21.67
N LEU A 141 12.49 -16.95 -21.54
CA LEU A 141 11.65 -15.89 -22.10
C LEU A 141 11.61 -15.97 -23.62
N ARG A 142 12.75 -16.19 -24.27
CA ARG A 142 12.83 -16.37 -25.72
C ARG A 142 12.04 -17.59 -26.19
N ALA A 143 12.13 -18.71 -25.49
CA ALA A 143 11.40 -19.92 -25.85
C ALA A 143 9.87 -19.73 -25.77
N VAL A 144 9.38 -18.93 -24.83
CA VAL A 144 7.94 -18.72 -24.60
C VAL A 144 7.36 -17.59 -25.44
N THR A 145 8.14 -16.53 -25.69
CA THR A 145 7.64 -15.27 -26.28
C THR A 145 8.29 -14.91 -27.62
N GLY A 146 9.34 -15.63 -28.03
CA GLY A 146 10.16 -15.33 -29.21
C GLY A 146 11.25 -14.28 -28.97
N GLN A 147 11.29 -13.60 -27.81
CA GLN A 147 12.28 -12.57 -27.48
C GLN A 147 12.91 -12.82 -26.11
N ASP A 148 14.19 -12.45 -25.97
CA ASP A 148 14.87 -12.48 -24.68
C ASP A 148 14.58 -11.21 -23.86
N LEU A 149 15.24 -11.09 -22.71
CA LEU A 149 15.04 -9.96 -21.80
C LEU A 149 15.40 -8.61 -22.45
N THR A 150 16.45 -8.57 -23.28
CA THR A 150 16.85 -7.34 -23.99
C THR A 150 15.78 -6.89 -24.98
N GLY A 151 15.20 -7.81 -25.76
CA GLY A 151 14.10 -7.49 -26.67
C GLY A 151 12.87 -6.96 -25.93
N TRP A 152 12.53 -7.59 -24.80
CA TRP A 152 11.41 -7.16 -23.97
C TRP A 152 11.64 -5.84 -23.26
N ASP A 153 12.84 -5.59 -22.72
CA ASP A 153 13.20 -4.32 -22.08
C ASP A 153 13.09 -3.16 -23.09
N ALA A 154 13.60 -3.35 -24.31
CA ALA A 154 13.46 -2.37 -25.38
C ALA A 154 11.99 -2.09 -25.73
N LYS A 155 11.17 -3.14 -25.85
CA LYS A 155 9.73 -3.02 -26.10
C LYS A 155 9.02 -2.28 -24.97
N TRP A 156 9.36 -2.59 -23.72
CA TRP A 156 8.80 -1.97 -22.54
C TRP A 156 9.16 -0.49 -22.42
N ARG A 157 10.43 -0.13 -22.59
CA ARG A 157 10.86 1.27 -22.60
C ARG A 157 10.20 2.08 -23.72
N ALA A 158 9.96 1.46 -24.89
CA ALA A 158 9.24 2.08 -25.99
C ALA A 158 7.74 2.25 -25.69
N ASP A 159 7.13 1.35 -24.91
CA ASP A 159 5.75 1.48 -24.43
C ASP A 159 5.62 2.63 -23.42
N LEU A 160 6.52 2.69 -22.43
CA LEU A 160 6.59 3.78 -21.45
C LEU A 160 6.72 5.15 -22.11
N ALA A 161 7.55 5.27 -23.15
CA ALA A 161 7.76 6.53 -23.86
C ALA A 161 6.51 7.06 -24.58
N LYS A 162 5.49 6.22 -24.81
CA LYS A 162 4.22 6.62 -25.43
C LYS A 162 3.18 7.10 -24.41
N LYS A 163 3.38 6.79 -23.13
CA LYS A 163 2.42 7.12 -22.08
C LYS A 163 2.62 8.56 -21.62
N PRO A 164 1.54 9.29 -21.30
CA PRO A 164 1.65 10.61 -20.73
C PRO A 164 2.34 10.55 -19.37
N SER A 165 3.20 11.51 -19.09
CA SER A 165 3.75 11.65 -17.73
C SER A 165 2.64 12.08 -16.79
N ALA A 166 2.35 11.25 -15.79
CA ALA A 166 1.40 11.57 -14.73
C ALA A 166 2.16 12.24 -13.57
N PRO A 167 1.64 13.34 -13.00
CA PRO A 167 2.28 13.97 -11.86
C PRO A 167 2.26 13.02 -10.65
N LEU A 168 3.40 12.87 -9.99
CA LEU A 168 3.51 12.17 -8.72
C LEU A 168 3.38 13.19 -7.58
N PRO A 169 2.42 13.02 -6.65
CA PRO A 169 2.41 13.78 -5.41
C PRO A 169 3.77 13.69 -4.69
N ALA A 170 4.33 14.83 -4.29
CA ALA A 170 5.62 14.89 -3.61
C ALA A 170 5.67 14.08 -2.29
N LEU A 171 4.50 13.75 -1.73
CA LEU A 171 4.37 12.86 -0.57
C LEU A 171 4.74 11.39 -0.87
N PHE A 172 4.73 10.96 -2.13
CA PHE A 172 5.20 9.61 -2.52
C PHE A 172 6.73 9.49 -2.50
N GLY A 173 7.49 10.61 -2.43
CA GLY A 173 8.96 10.62 -2.51
C GLY A 173 9.49 10.97 -3.91
N LEU A 174 10.74 10.58 -4.20
CA LEU A 174 11.46 10.91 -5.46
C LEU A 174 11.63 12.41 -5.72
N GLY A 175 11.95 13.14 -4.65
CA GLY A 175 12.17 14.57 -4.69
C GLY A 175 12.37 15.15 -3.29
N PRO A 176 12.66 16.45 -3.21
CA PRO A 176 12.67 17.15 -1.93
C PRO A 176 11.29 17.03 -1.28
N PRO A 177 11.22 16.87 0.05
CA PRO A 177 9.95 16.83 0.75
C PRO A 177 9.19 18.15 0.54
N PRO A 178 7.85 18.11 0.54
CA PRO A 178 7.00 19.31 0.61
C PRO A 178 7.47 20.32 1.65
N GLN A 179 7.36 21.60 1.31
CA GLN A 179 7.72 22.68 2.22
C GLN A 179 6.84 22.62 3.48
N GLY A 180 7.46 22.80 4.65
CA GLY A 180 6.73 22.78 5.93
C GLY A 180 6.32 21.39 6.41
N MET A 181 6.80 20.30 5.80
CA MET A 181 6.50 18.93 6.24
C MET A 181 6.93 18.65 7.70
N ALA A 182 8.02 19.26 8.19
CA ALA A 182 8.41 19.13 9.59
C ALA A 182 7.37 19.74 10.53
N ASP A 183 6.95 20.99 10.27
CA ASP A 183 5.90 21.67 11.04
C ASP A 183 4.56 20.92 10.97
N ALA A 184 4.20 20.38 9.80
CA ALA A 184 3.00 19.56 9.65
C ALA A 184 3.01 18.30 10.53
N ARG A 185 4.16 17.61 10.63
CA ARG A 185 4.32 16.45 11.53
C ARG A 185 4.23 16.84 13.00
N ASP A 186 4.83 17.97 13.39
CA ASP A 186 4.76 18.45 14.78
C ASP A 186 3.32 18.83 15.15
N ARG A 187 2.59 19.48 14.24
CA ARG A 187 1.17 19.81 14.43
C ARG A 187 0.27 18.59 14.45
N HIS A 188 0.51 17.61 13.58
CA HIS A 188 -0.18 16.31 13.61
C HIS A 188 -0.03 15.67 14.98
N ARG A 189 1.22 15.54 15.47
CA ARG A 189 1.49 14.92 16.76
C ARG A 189 0.89 15.71 17.92
N LEU A 190 0.97 17.04 17.89
CA LEU A 190 0.35 17.90 18.89
C LEU A 190 -1.18 17.73 18.89
N ALA A 191 -1.81 17.68 17.73
CA ALA A 191 -3.24 17.47 17.59
C ALA A 191 -3.67 16.11 18.17
N GLU A 192 -2.94 15.03 17.89
CA GLU A 192 -3.19 13.73 18.53
C GLU A 192 -3.22 13.85 20.05
N LEU A 193 -2.15 14.40 20.64
CA LEU A 193 -2.02 14.58 22.09
C LEU A 193 -3.12 15.45 22.69
N LEU A 194 -3.56 16.49 21.98
CA LEU A 194 -4.66 17.35 22.39
C LEU A 194 -5.99 16.60 22.38
N VAL A 195 -6.28 15.78 21.35
CA VAL A 195 -7.46 14.92 21.32
C VAL A 195 -7.47 13.96 22.51
N GLY A 196 -6.36 13.27 22.78
CA GLY A 196 -6.25 12.32 23.89
C GLY A 196 -6.49 12.96 25.27
N ARG A 197 -6.19 14.26 25.40
CA ARG A 197 -6.39 15.09 26.61
C ARG A 197 -7.70 15.88 26.60
N SER A 198 -8.64 15.58 25.71
CA SER A 198 -9.95 16.23 25.61
C SER A 198 -9.93 17.72 25.20
N HIS A 199 -8.90 18.13 24.45
CA HIS A 199 -8.73 19.46 23.88
C HIS A 199 -8.98 19.47 22.36
N ALA A 200 -10.16 18.98 21.96
CA ALA A 200 -10.49 18.76 20.55
C ALA A 200 -10.53 20.07 19.72
N LYS A 201 -10.98 21.18 20.32
CA LYS A 201 -11.04 22.48 19.63
C LYS A 201 -9.64 23.00 19.32
N GLU A 202 -8.72 22.87 20.28
CA GLU A 202 -7.32 23.25 20.13
C GLU A 202 -6.61 22.36 19.11
N ALA A 203 -6.91 21.05 19.09
CA ALA A 203 -6.41 20.15 18.06
C ALA A 203 -6.79 20.62 16.65
N LEU A 204 -8.06 21.00 16.44
CA LEU A 204 -8.54 21.53 15.17
C LEU A 204 -7.86 22.86 14.78
N LEU A 205 -7.56 23.73 15.75
CA LEU A 205 -6.81 24.97 15.49
C LEU A 205 -5.38 24.71 15.02
N GLU A 206 -4.73 23.66 15.54
CA GLU A 206 -3.40 23.28 15.05
C GLU A 206 -3.45 22.65 13.66
N LEU A 207 -4.42 21.76 13.41
CA LEU A 207 -4.62 21.15 12.08
C LEU A 207 -5.00 22.17 11.01
N ALA A 208 -5.73 23.24 11.36
CA ALA A 208 -6.08 24.32 10.45
C ALA A 208 -4.84 25.05 9.87
N LYS A 209 -3.69 24.99 10.56
CA LYS A 209 -2.43 25.60 10.11
C LYS A 209 -1.65 24.70 9.15
N VAL A 210 -2.03 23.42 9.01
CA VAL A 210 -1.41 22.48 8.08
C VAL A 210 -1.94 22.73 6.66
N PRO A 211 -1.05 22.87 5.65
CA PRO A 211 -1.46 22.99 4.24
C PRO A 211 -2.37 21.84 3.80
N ARG A 212 -3.41 22.14 3.01
CA ARG A 212 -4.44 21.16 2.65
C ARG A 212 -3.94 20.05 1.72
N ASP A 213 -2.91 20.32 0.93
CA ASP A 213 -2.21 19.32 0.11
C ASP A 213 -1.51 18.24 0.96
N HIS A 214 -1.14 18.55 2.21
CA HIS A 214 -0.59 17.54 3.11
C HIS A 214 -1.66 16.53 3.59
N PHE A 215 -2.95 16.88 3.53
CA PHE A 215 -4.05 15.97 3.89
C PHE A 215 -4.29 14.86 2.86
N LEU A 216 -3.50 14.79 1.78
CA LEU A 216 -3.40 13.54 1.01
C LEU A 216 -2.89 12.40 1.91
N ASP A 217 -2.04 12.70 2.92
CA ASP A 217 -1.72 11.74 3.97
C ASP A 217 -2.97 11.45 4.83
N PRO A 218 -3.49 10.21 4.79
CA PRO A 218 -4.69 9.85 5.54
C PRO A 218 -4.52 9.95 7.07
N SER A 219 -3.29 9.95 7.59
CA SER A 219 -3.05 10.10 9.03
C SER A 219 -3.50 11.47 9.56
N LEU A 220 -3.35 12.55 8.77
CA LEU A 220 -3.85 13.89 9.09
C LEU A 220 -5.38 13.92 9.06
N ARG A 221 -6.00 13.29 8.04
CA ARG A 221 -7.46 13.19 7.92
C ARG A 221 -8.07 12.43 9.09
N TYR A 222 -7.44 11.34 9.50
CA TYR A 222 -7.86 10.55 10.65
C TYR A 222 -7.88 11.39 11.93
N VAL A 223 -6.81 12.13 12.24
CA VAL A 223 -6.74 12.94 13.47
C VAL A 223 -7.74 14.10 13.42
N GLU A 224 -7.91 14.76 12.27
CA GLU A 224 -8.94 15.82 12.09
C GLU A 224 -10.35 15.28 12.31
N ALA A 225 -10.66 14.11 11.76
CA ALA A 225 -11.95 13.47 11.95
C ALA A 225 -12.19 13.04 13.41
N ARG A 226 -11.17 12.46 14.07
CA ARG A 226 -11.25 12.12 15.50
C ARG A 226 -11.46 13.37 16.37
N ALA A 227 -10.82 14.49 16.02
CA ALA A 227 -11.02 15.76 16.72
C ALA A 227 -12.45 16.30 16.52
N HIS A 228 -13.01 16.22 15.32
CA HIS A 228 -14.41 16.56 15.06
C HIS A 228 -15.40 15.64 15.79
N GLU A 229 -15.17 14.32 15.81
CA GLU A 229 -15.97 13.36 16.59
C GLU A 229 -15.93 13.71 18.10
N ALA A 230 -14.76 14.10 18.63
CA ALA A 230 -14.60 14.51 20.02
C ALA A 230 -15.24 15.88 20.33
N ALA A 231 -15.34 16.75 19.33
CA ALA A 231 -16.05 18.03 19.43
C ALA A 231 -17.59 17.90 19.24
N GLY A 232 -18.11 16.69 19.02
CA GLY A 232 -19.54 16.46 18.79
C GLY A 232 -20.03 16.88 17.40
N ALA A 233 -19.12 16.88 16.41
CA ALA A 233 -19.33 17.39 15.06
C ALA A 233 -19.18 16.26 14.01
N PRO A 234 -20.10 15.28 13.95
CA PRO A 234 -19.94 14.09 13.10
C PRO A 234 -20.04 14.38 11.60
N ALA A 235 -20.74 15.45 11.19
CA ALA A 235 -20.82 15.84 9.77
C ALA A 235 -19.47 16.37 9.28
N GLU A 236 -18.80 17.17 10.11
CA GLU A 236 -17.46 17.70 9.89
C GLU A 236 -16.41 16.58 9.95
N ALA A 237 -16.59 15.59 10.83
CA ALA A 237 -15.74 14.39 10.85
C ALA A 237 -15.84 13.61 9.53
N ALA A 238 -17.05 13.48 8.97
CA ALA A 238 -17.25 12.82 7.67
C ALA A 238 -16.59 13.61 6.53
N ALA A 239 -16.71 14.95 6.56
CA ALA A 239 -16.07 15.82 5.59
C ALA A 239 -14.53 15.76 5.67
N ALA A 240 -13.95 15.67 6.88
CA ALA A 240 -12.51 15.54 7.08
C ALA A 240 -11.95 14.22 6.54
N ILE A 241 -12.66 13.11 6.78
CA ILE A 241 -12.29 11.80 6.19
C ILE A 241 -12.37 11.87 4.66
N GLY A 242 -13.45 12.43 4.10
CA GLY A 242 -13.67 12.50 2.65
C GLY A 242 -13.86 11.11 2.03
N GLU A 243 -13.68 11.02 0.72
CA GLU A 243 -13.76 9.76 -0.01
C GLU A 243 -12.38 9.10 -0.17
N PRO A 244 -12.28 7.76 -0.16
CA PRO A 244 -11.01 7.03 -0.24
C PRO A 244 -10.14 7.41 -1.45
N THR A 245 -10.76 7.84 -2.56
CA THR A 245 -10.05 8.31 -3.75
C THR A 245 -9.20 9.56 -3.52
N GLU A 246 -9.46 10.31 -2.46
CA GLU A 246 -8.71 11.51 -2.06
C GLU A 246 -7.51 11.21 -1.15
N TRP A 247 -7.35 9.97 -0.69
CA TRP A 247 -6.23 9.57 0.14
C TRP A 247 -5.08 9.11 -0.74
N LEU A 248 -3.86 9.33 -0.24
CA LEU A 248 -2.64 8.87 -0.90
C LEU A 248 -2.53 7.34 -0.88
N THR A 249 -2.97 6.71 0.21
CA THR A 249 -2.89 5.27 0.44
C THR A 249 -3.99 4.80 1.40
N GLY A 250 -4.20 3.49 1.47
CA GLY A 250 -5.13 2.87 2.41
C GLY A 250 -4.66 3.03 3.86
N PHE A 251 -5.58 3.43 4.74
CA PHE A 251 -5.28 3.64 6.16
C PHE A 251 -6.41 3.10 7.02
N GLY A 252 -6.13 2.03 7.76
CA GLY A 252 -7.11 1.32 8.58
C GLY A 252 -7.92 2.23 9.51
N PRO A 253 -7.30 3.18 10.24
CA PRO A 253 -8.03 4.12 11.08
C PRO A 253 -9.04 4.99 10.32
N CYS A 254 -8.72 5.51 9.13
CA CYS A 254 -9.68 6.25 8.30
C CYS A 254 -10.89 5.39 7.92
N TRP A 255 -10.65 4.14 7.52
CA TRP A 255 -11.71 3.19 7.21
C TRP A 255 -12.61 2.92 8.42
N ALA A 256 -12.04 2.80 9.63
CA ALA A 256 -12.82 2.60 10.84
C ALA A 256 -13.70 3.82 11.19
N VAL A 257 -13.19 5.05 11.00
CA VAL A 257 -14.00 6.27 11.16
C VAL A 257 -15.13 6.30 10.13
N GLN A 258 -14.83 6.01 8.86
CA GLN A 258 -15.86 5.98 7.80
C GLN A 258 -16.95 4.93 8.09
N GLY A 259 -16.55 3.77 8.61
CA GLY A 259 -17.44 2.72 9.07
C GLY A 259 -18.42 3.21 10.13
N ARG A 260 -17.91 3.87 11.18
CA ARG A 260 -18.74 4.45 12.25
C ARG A 260 -19.68 5.53 11.75
N LEU A 261 -19.19 6.47 10.94
CA LEU A 261 -19.98 7.61 10.47
C LEU A 261 -21.08 7.20 9.49
N SER A 262 -20.89 6.08 8.78
CA SER A 262 -21.86 5.58 7.79
C SER A 262 -22.92 4.64 8.39
N VAL A 263 -22.81 4.22 9.66
CA VAL A 263 -23.66 3.15 10.23
C VAL A 263 -25.16 3.45 10.14
N ALA A 264 -25.55 4.71 10.33
CA ALA A 264 -26.95 5.14 10.34
C ALA A 264 -27.49 5.43 8.92
N SER A 265 -26.63 5.91 8.01
CA SER A 265 -27.03 6.36 6.68
C SER A 265 -26.88 5.30 5.60
N ASP A 266 -25.83 4.48 5.67
CA ASP A 266 -25.52 3.41 4.72
C ASP A 266 -24.83 2.22 5.42
N PRO A 267 -25.62 1.26 5.94
CA PRO A 267 -25.10 0.08 6.61
C PRO A 267 -24.18 -0.79 5.73
N LYS A 268 -24.36 -0.77 4.39
CA LYS A 268 -23.50 -1.54 3.48
C LYS A 268 -22.13 -0.87 3.35
N LYS A 269 -22.09 0.44 3.17
CA LYS A 269 -20.84 1.22 3.19
C LYS A 269 -20.13 1.07 4.54
N SER A 270 -20.88 1.10 5.64
CA SER A 270 -20.35 0.86 6.99
C SER A 270 -19.66 -0.50 7.12
N ALA A 271 -20.35 -1.59 6.74
CA ALA A 271 -19.80 -2.94 6.81
C ALA A 271 -18.56 -3.11 5.90
N SER A 272 -18.59 -2.54 4.68
CA SER A 272 -17.45 -2.55 3.77
C SER A 272 -16.25 -1.81 4.34
N ALA A 273 -16.46 -0.62 4.92
CA ALA A 273 -15.39 0.17 5.51
C ALA A 273 -14.76 -0.55 6.72
N PHE A 274 -15.55 -1.21 7.57
CA PHE A 274 -14.98 -2.02 8.66
C PHE A 274 -14.24 -3.27 8.18
N ALA A 275 -14.66 -3.88 7.07
CA ALA A 275 -13.90 -4.96 6.44
C ALA A 275 -12.52 -4.47 5.98
N GLU A 276 -12.46 -3.30 5.32
CA GLU A 276 -11.20 -2.65 4.92
C GLU A 276 -10.35 -2.27 6.12
N ALA A 277 -10.95 -1.72 7.18
CA ALA A 277 -10.25 -1.38 8.42
C ALA A 277 -9.56 -2.62 9.02
N ARG A 278 -10.26 -3.75 9.08
CA ARG A 278 -9.69 -5.02 9.56
C ARG A 278 -8.67 -5.63 8.61
N ALA A 279 -8.77 -5.38 7.31
CA ALA A 279 -7.76 -5.81 6.34
C ALA A 279 -6.43 -5.05 6.51
N HIS A 280 -6.43 -3.91 7.20
CA HIS A 280 -5.24 -3.11 7.50
C HIS A 280 -4.77 -3.27 8.95
N ALA A 281 -5.69 -3.23 9.91
CA ALA A 281 -5.39 -3.19 11.35
C ALA A 281 -6.36 -4.12 12.11
N PRO A 282 -6.28 -5.46 11.93
CA PRO A 282 -7.28 -6.40 12.46
C PRO A 282 -7.35 -6.44 13.99
N PHE A 283 -6.32 -5.92 14.66
CA PHE A 283 -6.21 -5.90 16.12
C PHE A 283 -6.31 -4.50 16.72
N SER A 284 -6.62 -3.47 15.92
CA SER A 284 -6.94 -2.16 16.50
C SER A 284 -8.34 -2.20 17.06
N PHE A 285 -8.57 -1.54 18.19
CA PHE A 285 -9.91 -1.50 18.81
C PHE A 285 -10.95 -0.95 17.84
N GLU A 286 -10.63 0.13 17.11
CA GLU A 286 -11.55 0.78 16.19
C GLU A 286 -12.00 -0.11 15.02
N ALA A 287 -11.10 -0.91 14.46
CA ALA A 287 -11.43 -1.81 13.35
C ALA A 287 -12.09 -3.11 13.86
N ALA A 288 -11.60 -3.65 14.97
CA ALA A 288 -12.01 -4.96 15.46
C ALA A 288 -13.35 -4.92 16.20
N CYS A 289 -13.58 -3.87 17.00
CA CYS A 289 -14.78 -3.67 17.82
C CYS A 289 -15.81 -2.73 17.20
N GLU A 290 -15.51 -2.18 16.02
CA GLU A 290 -16.38 -1.28 15.24
C GLU A 290 -16.88 -0.08 16.07
N SER A 291 -16.02 0.39 16.99
CA SER A 291 -16.35 1.37 18.04
C SER A 291 -15.10 2.13 18.49
N ARG A 292 -15.23 3.22 19.24
CA ARG A 292 -14.08 3.99 19.75
C ARG A 292 -13.60 3.42 21.08
N PRO A 293 -12.28 3.43 21.39
CA PRO A 293 -11.80 3.12 22.72
C PRO A 293 -12.56 3.93 23.79
N GLY A 294 -12.93 3.28 24.90
CA GLY A 294 -13.74 3.89 25.96
C GLY A 294 -15.25 3.93 25.70
N THR A 295 -15.72 3.46 24.54
CA THR A 295 -17.14 3.18 24.28
C THR A 295 -17.40 1.67 24.18
N PRO A 296 -18.62 1.20 24.49
CA PRO A 296 -18.94 -0.22 24.37
C PRO A 296 -18.66 -0.75 22.95
N PRO A 297 -18.10 -1.95 22.79
CA PRO A 297 -17.99 -2.61 21.50
C PRO A 297 -19.36 -2.76 20.85
N THR A 298 -19.44 -2.52 19.55
CA THR A 298 -20.65 -2.76 18.75
C THR A 298 -20.71 -4.20 18.23
N THR A 299 -19.55 -4.88 18.20
CA THR A 299 -19.41 -6.32 17.90
C THR A 299 -18.59 -7.03 18.97
N ARG A 300 -18.80 -8.35 19.11
CA ARG A 300 -18.05 -9.23 20.03
C ARG A 300 -17.40 -10.37 19.26
N SER A 301 -16.53 -10.00 18.32
CA SER A 301 -15.73 -10.95 17.55
C SER A 301 -14.47 -11.36 18.32
N ALA A 302 -13.85 -12.49 17.95
CA ALA A 302 -12.55 -12.88 18.49
C ALA A 302 -11.46 -11.81 18.26
N LEU A 303 -11.56 -11.04 17.17
CA LEU A 303 -10.68 -9.90 16.93
C LEU A 303 -10.94 -8.77 17.93
N CYS A 304 -12.21 -8.45 18.24
CA CYS A 304 -12.54 -7.44 19.24
C CYS A 304 -12.08 -7.86 20.64
N GLU A 305 -12.25 -9.13 21.00
CA GLU A 305 -11.75 -9.67 22.28
C GLU A 305 -10.23 -9.54 22.35
N ALA A 306 -9.51 -9.92 21.28
CA ALA A 306 -8.06 -9.78 21.19
C ALA A 306 -7.61 -8.32 21.24
N ALA A 307 -8.32 -7.40 20.58
CA ALA A 307 -8.03 -5.96 20.60
C ALA A 307 -8.27 -5.36 21.99
N THR A 308 -9.38 -5.72 22.64
CA THR A 308 -9.71 -5.28 24.01
C THR A 308 -8.66 -5.78 25.01
N ALA A 309 -8.22 -7.02 24.89
CA ALA A 309 -7.19 -7.60 25.76
C ALA A 309 -5.81 -6.94 25.61
N ARG A 310 -5.56 -6.18 24.53
CA ARG A 310 -4.31 -5.41 24.36
C ARG A 310 -4.30 -4.11 25.15
N ASP A 311 -5.46 -3.62 25.59
CA ASP A 311 -5.62 -2.33 26.26
C ASP A 311 -4.93 -1.20 25.48
N GLU A 312 -5.12 -1.18 24.15
CA GLU A 312 -4.53 -0.14 23.32
C GLU A 312 -5.11 1.23 23.70
N PRO A 313 -4.25 2.23 23.97
CA PRO A 313 -4.74 3.56 24.32
C PRO A 313 -5.50 4.18 23.16
N ASP A 314 -6.50 5.01 23.50
CA ASP A 314 -7.14 5.86 22.49
C ASP A 314 -6.14 6.84 21.88
N VAL A 315 -6.50 7.43 20.74
CA VAL A 315 -5.70 8.44 20.05
C VAL A 315 -5.19 9.50 21.03
N GLY A 316 -3.86 9.68 21.05
CA GLY A 316 -3.20 10.68 21.90
C GLY A 316 -3.07 10.34 23.39
N ARG A 317 -3.39 9.11 23.82
CA ARG A 317 -3.22 8.66 25.20
C ARG A 317 -1.97 7.79 25.40
#